data_AF-A0A227J4L8-F1
#
_entry.id   AF-A0A227J4L8-F1
#
_cell.length_a   1.000
_cell.length_b   1.000
_cell.length_c   1.000
_cell.angle_alpha   90.00
_cell.angle_beta   90.00
_cell.angle_gamma   90.00
#
_symmetry.space_group_name_H-M   'P 1'
#
loop_
_entity.id
_entity.type
_entity.pdbx_description
1 polymer ?
#
loop_
_entity_poly.entity_id
_entity_poly.type
_entity_poly.pdbx_seq_one_letter_code
_entity_poly.pdbx_strand_id
1 'polypeptide(L)'
;KFSPQHEWQDDVYLAPACKERFLTLTEIPEWQRADIFMAGLAELHDGYHVERDKVGVHTLLFTLEGGGVLITPNCVKEIEPYTLTILPVDTCFRFEINPRLGSWKMVWLLPQNT
;
A
#
# COMPACT_ATOMS: atom_id res chain seq x y z
N LYS A 1 -13.78 -12.78 -6.17
CA LYS A 1 -14.27 -11.42 -6.50
C LYS A 1 -14.25 -10.63 -5.20
N PHE A 2 -13.61 -9.46 -5.20
CA PHE A 2 -13.54 -8.61 -4.02
C PHE A 2 -14.87 -7.88 -3.78
N SER A 3 -15.18 -7.62 -2.52
CA SER A 3 -16.35 -6.86 -2.07
C SER A 3 -15.94 -5.91 -0.95
N PRO A 4 -16.66 -4.80 -0.72
CA PRO A 4 -16.44 -3.97 0.46
C PRO A 4 -16.56 -4.78 1.75
N GLN A 5 -15.80 -4.38 2.78
CA GLN A 5 -15.68 -5.07 4.06
C GLN A 5 -15.88 -4.09 5.22
N HIS A 6 -16.52 -4.54 6.31
CA HIS A 6 -16.88 -3.69 7.44
C HIS A 6 -16.22 -4.08 8.77
N GLU A 7 -15.66 -5.30 8.85
CA GLU A 7 -14.86 -5.76 9.98
C GLU A 7 -13.39 -5.67 9.55
N TRP A 8 -12.55 -5.02 10.34
CA TRP A 8 -11.16 -4.74 9.98
C TRP A 8 -10.22 -5.26 11.04
N GLN A 9 -9.06 -5.74 10.62
CA GLN A 9 -7.97 -6.12 11.50
C GLN A 9 -6.63 -5.76 10.87
N ASP A 10 -5.61 -5.57 11.71
CA ASP A 10 -4.26 -5.45 11.21
C ASP A 10 -3.75 -6.82 10.75
N ASP A 11 -3.52 -6.96 9.45
CA ASP A 11 -3.02 -8.19 8.86
C ASP A 11 -2.07 -7.89 7.70
N VAL A 12 -1.00 -8.67 7.61
CA VAL A 12 0.03 -8.50 6.58
C VAL A 12 0.47 -9.87 6.11
N TYR A 13 0.36 -10.07 4.80
CA TYR A 13 0.82 -11.27 4.13
C TYR A 13 1.63 -10.91 2.91
N LEU A 14 2.83 -11.50 2.83
CA LEU A 14 3.73 -11.43 1.68
C LEU A 14 4.11 -12.87 1.33
N ALA A 15 3.84 -13.29 0.11
CA ALA A 15 4.33 -14.57 -0.38
C ALA A 15 5.88 -14.57 -0.46
N PRO A 16 6.55 -15.74 -0.42
CA PRO A 16 8.02 -15.82 -0.46
C PRO A 16 8.66 -15.18 -1.69
N ALA A 17 7.92 -15.04 -2.80
CA ALA A 17 8.38 -14.42 -4.04
C ALA A 17 8.35 -12.88 -3.98
N CYS A 18 7.67 -12.28 -2.99
CA CYS A 18 7.64 -10.84 -2.80
C CYS A 18 9.01 -10.31 -2.39
N LYS A 19 9.37 -9.16 -2.94
CA LYS A 19 10.54 -8.39 -2.52
C LYS A 19 10.08 -7.04 -2.03
N GLU A 20 10.42 -6.74 -0.79
CA GLU A 20 10.13 -5.47 -0.15
C GLU A 20 11.46 -4.83 0.27
N ARG A 21 11.68 -3.58 -0.11
CA ARG A 21 12.80 -2.77 0.37
C ARG A 21 12.25 -1.54 1.07
N PHE A 22 12.36 -1.54 2.39
CA PHE A 22 12.15 -0.34 3.19
C PHE A 22 13.27 0.64 2.89
N LEU A 23 12.90 1.91 2.72
CA LEU A 23 13.87 2.98 2.72
C LEU A 23 13.69 3.74 4.04
N THR A 24 14.82 4.11 4.64
CA THR A 24 14.87 4.66 6.00
C THR A 24 15.52 6.04 6.00
N LEU A 25 15.35 6.81 7.08
CA LEU A 25 15.99 8.12 7.23
C LEU A 25 17.52 8.06 7.13
N THR A 26 18.13 6.92 7.44
CA THR A 26 19.58 6.72 7.27
C THR A 26 19.99 6.62 5.80
N GLU A 27 19.12 6.11 4.94
CA GLU A 27 19.37 6.00 3.50
C GLU A 27 18.98 7.28 2.75
N ILE A 28 17.93 7.97 3.21
CA ILE A 28 17.41 9.19 2.59
C ILE A 28 17.13 10.25 3.66
N PRO A 29 18.14 11.00 4.12
CA PRO A 29 17.98 12.02 5.14
C PRO A 29 17.01 13.16 4.76
N GLU A 30 16.84 13.43 3.47
CA GLU A 30 15.95 14.47 2.94
C GLU A 30 14.49 14.25 3.34
N TRP A 31 14.09 13.01 3.63
CA TRP A 31 12.76 12.67 4.08
C TRP A 31 12.35 13.32 5.39
N GLN A 32 13.31 13.61 6.28
CA GLN A 32 13.03 14.34 7.50
C GLN A 32 12.46 15.73 7.22
N ARG A 33 12.89 16.38 6.12
CA ARG A 33 12.37 17.70 5.72
C ARG A 33 11.02 17.63 5.01
N ALA A 34 10.67 16.45 4.51
CA ALA A 34 9.42 16.19 3.80
C ALA A 34 8.35 15.57 4.71
N ASP A 35 8.62 15.48 6.02
CA ASP A 35 7.77 14.81 7.01
C ASP A 35 7.40 13.38 6.60
N ILE A 36 8.29 12.66 5.91
CA ILE A 36 8.08 11.26 5.53
C ILE A 36 8.58 10.38 6.67
N PHE A 37 7.67 9.68 7.33
CA PHE A 37 8.00 8.74 8.41
C PHE A 37 8.68 7.48 7.87
N MET A 38 8.15 6.94 6.77
CA MET A 38 8.63 5.69 6.18
C MET A 38 8.21 5.60 4.72
N ALA A 39 8.98 4.90 3.91
CA ALA A 39 8.56 4.53 2.57
C ALA A 39 9.20 3.20 2.17
N GLY A 40 8.73 2.61 1.09
CA GLY A 40 9.27 1.37 0.59
C GLY A 40 9.02 1.16 -0.90
N LEU A 41 9.78 0.23 -1.45
CA LEU A 41 9.67 -0.27 -2.81
C LEU A 41 9.25 -1.74 -2.72
N ALA A 42 8.22 -2.12 -3.47
CA ALA A 42 7.69 -3.47 -3.46
C ALA A 42 7.62 -4.04 -4.89
N GLU A 43 8.09 -5.27 -5.05
CA GLU A 43 7.84 -6.16 -6.19
C GLU A 43 7.07 -7.38 -5.69
N LEU A 44 5.78 -7.43 -5.97
CA LEU A 44 4.84 -8.38 -5.37
C LEU A 44 4.39 -9.43 -6.38
N HIS A 45 4.44 -10.69 -5.96
CA HIS A 45 4.12 -11.87 -6.76
C HIS A 45 3.45 -12.94 -5.91
N ASP A 46 2.65 -13.82 -6.52
CA ASP A 46 2.01 -15.01 -5.95
C ASP A 46 1.03 -14.81 -4.78
N GLY A 47 1.10 -13.69 -4.08
CA GLY A 47 0.17 -13.31 -3.04
C GLY A 47 0.70 -12.17 -2.18
N TYR A 48 -0.12 -11.16 -1.98
CA TYR A 48 0.16 -10.06 -1.08
C TYR A 48 -1.15 -9.48 -0.58
N HIS A 49 -1.23 -9.22 0.72
CA HIS A 49 -2.19 -8.29 1.25
C HIS A 49 -1.64 -7.51 2.44
N VAL A 50 -2.12 -6.28 2.56
CA VAL A 50 -1.97 -5.46 3.76
C VAL A 50 -3.34 -4.93 4.11
N GLU A 51 -3.81 -5.29 5.29
CA GLU A 51 -5.05 -4.81 5.90
C GLU A 51 -4.72 -3.98 7.13
N ARG A 52 -5.42 -2.86 7.26
CA ARG A 52 -5.26 -1.93 8.38
C ARG A 52 -6.61 -1.50 8.92
N ASP A 53 -6.79 -1.65 10.23
CA ASP A 53 -7.91 -1.03 10.95
C ASP A 53 -7.49 0.34 11.47
N LYS A 54 -7.52 1.32 10.55
CA LYS A 54 -7.04 2.70 10.75
C LYS A 54 -5.54 2.76 11.00
N VAL A 55 -4.91 3.79 10.44
CA VAL A 55 -3.50 4.08 10.68
C VAL A 55 -3.36 5.57 10.87
N GLY A 56 -2.67 5.99 11.93
CA GLY A 56 -2.46 7.40 12.31
C GLY A 56 -1.56 8.19 11.35
N VAL A 57 -1.43 7.76 10.09
CA VAL A 57 -0.69 8.41 9.02
C VAL A 57 -1.46 8.31 7.71
N HIS A 58 -1.19 9.22 6.78
CA HIS A 58 -1.63 9.07 5.41
C HIS A 58 -0.85 7.95 4.72
N THR A 59 -1.45 7.31 3.71
CA THR A 59 -0.76 6.35 2.85
C THR A 59 -0.80 6.81 1.41
N LEU A 60 0.37 7.02 0.82
CA LEU A 60 0.55 7.29 -0.61
C LEU A 60 1.14 6.04 -1.25
N LEU A 61 0.60 5.63 -2.40
CA LEU A 61 1.07 4.46 -3.14
C LEU A 61 1.07 4.77 -4.62
N PHE A 62 2.23 4.71 -5.25
CA PHE A 62 2.41 4.88 -6.69
C PHE A 62 2.68 3.53 -7.35
N THR A 63 1.82 3.14 -8.31
CA THR A 63 1.99 1.88 -9.05
C THR A 63 2.87 2.10 -10.27
N LEU A 64 3.91 1.30 -10.41
CA LEU A 64 4.85 1.34 -11.53
C LEU A 64 4.48 0.34 -12.63
N GLU A 65 4.18 -0.90 -12.25
CA GLU A 65 3.84 -2.01 -13.16
C GLU A 65 2.85 -2.95 -12.50
N GLY A 66 2.11 -3.73 -13.30
CA GLY A 66 1.07 -4.62 -12.79
C GLY A 66 -0.06 -3.83 -12.12
N GLY A 67 -0.61 -4.33 -11.02
CA GLY A 67 -1.63 -3.58 -10.31
C GLY A 67 -2.25 -4.30 -9.13
N GLY A 68 -2.92 -3.52 -8.30
CA GLY A 68 -3.56 -3.97 -7.08
C GLY A 68 -5.07 -3.79 -7.10
N VAL A 69 -5.69 -4.14 -5.98
CA VAL A 69 -7.06 -3.79 -5.65
C VAL A 69 -7.05 -3.13 -4.28
N LEU A 70 -7.63 -1.94 -4.20
CA LEU A 70 -7.97 -1.26 -2.97
C LEU A 70 -9.38 -1.69 -2.55
N ILE A 71 -9.51 -2.18 -1.33
CA ILE A 71 -10.78 -2.49 -0.67
C ILE A 71 -10.90 -1.53 0.51
N THR A 72 -12.07 -0.91 0.64
CA THR A 72 -12.44 0.00 1.74
C THR A 72 -13.85 -0.36 2.21
N PRO A 73 -14.36 0.27 3.30
CA PRO A 73 -15.75 0.06 3.71
C PRO A 73 -16.77 0.40 2.63
N ASN A 74 -16.44 1.37 1.78
CA ASN A 74 -17.39 1.96 0.85
C ASN A 74 -17.23 1.45 -0.58
N CYS A 75 -16.04 1.00 -0.97
CA CYS A 75 -15.77 0.63 -2.35
C CYS A 75 -14.63 -0.38 -2.49
N VAL A 76 -14.62 -1.01 -3.68
CA VAL A 76 -13.51 -1.78 -4.21
C VAL A 76 -13.08 -1.10 -5.49
N LYS A 77 -11.78 -0.80 -5.62
CA LYS A 77 -11.23 -0.11 -6.79
C LYS A 77 -9.94 -0.79 -7.25
N GLU A 78 -9.81 -0.97 -8.55
CA GLU A 78 -8.56 -1.44 -9.14
C GLU A 78 -7.53 -0.30 -9.14
N ILE A 79 -6.28 -0.66 -8.88
CA ILE A 79 -5.14 0.25 -8.91
C ILE A 79 -4.33 -0.09 -10.15
N GLU A 80 -4.34 0.82 -11.12
CA GLU A 80 -3.71 0.64 -12.43
C GLU A 80 -2.26 1.16 -12.44
N PRO A 81 -1.42 0.72 -13.40
CA PRO A 81 -0.11 1.31 -13.64
C PRO A 81 -0.16 2.83 -13.76
N TYR A 82 0.89 3.48 -13.27
CA TYR A 82 1.09 4.94 -13.36
C TYR A 82 0.02 5.77 -12.63
N THR A 83 -0.60 5.18 -11.61
CA THR A 83 -1.56 5.88 -10.74
C THR A 83 -0.99 6.10 -9.35
N LEU A 84 -1.42 7.21 -8.72
CA LEU A 84 -1.18 7.51 -7.32
C LEU A 84 -2.47 7.25 -6.53
N THR A 85 -2.42 6.29 -5.62
CA THR A 85 -3.44 6.05 -4.60
C THR A 85 -3.10 6.87 -3.37
N ILE A 86 -4.08 7.59 -2.83
CA ILE A 86 -3.95 8.40 -1.62
C ILE A 86 -5.04 7.96 -0.66
N LEU A 87 -4.64 7.53 0.54
CA LEU A 87 -5.54 7.20 1.63
C LEU A 87 -5.37 8.23 2.76
N PRO A 88 -6.45 8.92 3.15
CA PRO A 88 -6.46 9.76 4.34
C PRO A 88 -6.12 8.97 5.60
N VAL A 89 -5.56 9.66 6.60
CA VAL A 89 -5.36 9.14 7.95
C VAL A 89 -6.63 8.47 8.47
N ASP A 90 -6.46 7.38 9.22
CA ASP A 90 -7.53 6.59 9.83
C ASP A 90 -8.56 6.01 8.86
N THR A 91 -8.23 5.92 7.56
CA THR A 91 -9.01 5.13 6.62
C THR A 91 -8.75 3.64 6.88
N CYS A 92 -9.79 2.83 7.08
CA CYS A 92 -9.66 1.37 7.05
C CYS A 92 -9.53 0.91 5.61
N PHE A 93 -8.55 0.07 5.32
CA PHE A 93 -8.30 -0.40 3.96
C PHE A 93 -7.61 -1.76 3.91
N ARG A 94 -7.76 -2.42 2.76
CA ARG A 94 -6.97 -3.59 2.37
C ARG A 94 -6.46 -3.40 0.95
N PHE A 95 -5.16 -3.61 0.78
CA PHE A 95 -4.56 -3.75 -0.54
C PHE A 95 -4.34 -5.23 -0.85
N GLU A 96 -4.64 -5.64 -2.07
CA GLU A 96 -4.30 -6.97 -2.61
C GLU A 96 -3.74 -6.88 -4.02
N ILE A 97 -3.02 -7.91 -4.48
CA ILE A 97 -2.65 -8.03 -5.90
C ILE A 97 -3.92 -8.21 -6.73
N ASN A 98 -4.01 -7.53 -7.87
CA ASN A 98 -5.08 -7.79 -8.82
C ASN A 98 -4.89 -9.20 -9.42
N PRO A 99 -5.80 -10.15 -9.17
CA PRO A 99 -5.63 -11.54 -9.58
C PRO A 99 -5.60 -11.71 -11.11
N ARG A 100 -6.05 -10.70 -11.87
CA ARG A 100 -5.96 -10.71 -13.34
C ARG A 100 -4.58 -10.33 -13.84
N LEU A 101 -3.81 -9.56 -13.07
CA LEU A 101 -2.47 -9.09 -13.43
C LEU A 101 -1.37 -9.98 -12.85
N GLY A 102 -1.60 -10.58 -11.68
CA GLY A 102 -0.71 -11.57 -11.07
C GLY A 102 0.61 -11.01 -10.50
N SER A 103 0.90 -9.74 -10.73
CA SER A 103 2.04 -9.02 -10.14
C SER A 103 1.70 -7.57 -9.86
N TRP A 104 2.45 -6.97 -8.95
CA TRP A 104 2.31 -5.55 -8.63
C TRP A 104 3.65 -4.97 -8.18
N LYS A 105 4.13 -3.95 -8.92
CA LYS A 105 5.32 -3.19 -8.56
C LYS A 105 4.93 -1.78 -8.17
N MET A 106 5.34 -1.35 -6.99
CA MET A 106 4.91 -0.07 -6.43
C MET A 106 5.94 0.57 -5.52
N VAL A 107 5.75 1.87 -5.30
CA VAL A 107 6.40 2.67 -4.26
C VAL A 107 5.32 3.12 -3.30
N TRP A 108 5.51 2.96 -2.01
CA TRP A 108 4.60 3.49 -1.00
C TRP A 108 5.33 4.43 -0.07
N LEU A 109 4.63 5.46 0.42
CA LEU A 109 5.13 6.47 1.35
C LEU A 109 4.10 6.73 2.44
N LEU A 110 4.59 6.89 3.66
CA LEU A 110 3.82 7.22 4.85
C LEU A 110 4.28 8.58 5.37
N PRO A 111 3.69 9.69 4.89
CA PRO A 111 3.94 10.99 5.48
C PRO A 111 3.27 11.10 6.85
N GLN A 112 3.89 11.88 7.74
CA GLN A 112 3.36 12.20 9.06
C GLN A 112 2.06 13.00 8.90
N ASN A 113 1.16 12.82 9.87
CA ASN A 113 -0.04 13.63 9.99
C ASN A 113 0.33 14.95 10.71
N THR A 114 0.79 15.95 9.95
CA THR A 114 1.20 17.28 10.45
C THR A 114 0.09 18.31 10.42
#